data_AF-A0A067DAK8-F1
#
_entry.id   AF-A0A067DAK8-F1
#
_cell.length_a   1.000
_cell.length_b   1.000
_cell.length_c   1.000
_cell.angle_alpha   90.00
_cell.angle_beta   90.00
_cell.angle_gamma   90.00
#
_symmetry.space_group_name_H-M   'P 1'
#
loop_
_entity.id
_entity.type
_entity.pdbx_description
1 polymer ?
#
loop_
_entity_poly.entity_id
_entity_poly.type
_entity_poly.pdbx_seq_one_letter_code
_entity_poly.pdbx_strand_id
1 'polypeptide(L)'
;MGFALEIFGNMKNKDVISWTTIVSGYINRGQVDIARQYFAQMPERDYVLWTAMIDGYLRVNRFREALTLFREMQTSNIRRDEFTTVRILTTFNNDIFVGIALIDMYCKCGDVEKAQRVFWKMLRKDKFTWTAMIVGLAISGHGDTALDMFSQMLRASIRLDEVTYVGVLSACTHN
;
A
#
# COMPACT_ATOMS: atom_id res chain seq x y z
N MET A 1 -9.39 3.48 -28.46
CA MET A 1 -10.27 2.94 -27.39
C MET A 1 -11.71 2.80 -27.88
N GLY A 2 -12.28 3.75 -28.63
CA GLY A 2 -13.66 3.68 -29.13
C GLY A 2 -14.03 2.37 -29.85
N PHE A 3 -13.26 1.96 -30.88
CA PHE A 3 -13.53 0.73 -31.61
C PHE A 3 -13.42 -0.56 -30.76
N ALA A 4 -12.48 -0.57 -29.80
CA ALA A 4 -12.33 -1.71 -28.88
C ALA A 4 -13.53 -1.86 -27.94
N LEU A 5 -14.11 -0.74 -27.48
CA LEU A 5 -15.32 -0.75 -26.65
C LEU A 5 -16.56 -1.17 -27.43
N GLU A 6 -16.66 -0.80 -28.70
CA GLU A 6 -17.76 -1.22 -29.57
C GLU A 6 -17.77 -2.73 -29.78
N ILE A 7 -16.60 -3.29 -30.13
CA ILE A 7 -16.42 -4.74 -30.23
C ILE A 7 -16.76 -5.42 -28.90
N PHE A 8 -16.22 -4.90 -27.80
CA PHE A 8 -16.46 -5.44 -26.47
C PHE A 8 -17.95 -5.41 -26.10
N GLY A 9 -18.65 -4.30 -26.37
CA GLY A 9 -20.09 -4.15 -26.15
C GLY A 9 -20.89 -5.22 -26.87
N ASN A 10 -20.54 -5.49 -28.12
CA ASN A 10 -21.21 -6.46 -29.00
C ASN A 10 -20.89 -7.94 -28.68
N MET A 11 -19.94 -8.24 -27.80
CA MET A 11 -19.64 -9.62 -27.40
C MET A 11 -20.81 -10.22 -26.59
N LYS A 12 -21.37 -11.34 -27.08
CA LYS A 12 -22.45 -12.09 -26.40
C LYS A 12 -22.03 -12.62 -25.03
N ASN A 13 -20.81 -13.13 -24.92
CA ASN A 13 -20.20 -13.57 -23.66
C ASN A 13 -18.84 -12.88 -23.50
N LYS A 14 -18.64 -12.21 -22.36
CA LYS A 14 -17.40 -11.53 -22.02
C LYS A 14 -16.66 -12.37 -21.00
N ASP A 15 -15.53 -12.93 -21.40
CA ASP A 15 -14.64 -13.74 -20.56
C ASP A 15 -13.57 -12.87 -19.87
N VAL A 16 -12.77 -13.48 -18.99
CA VAL A 16 -11.70 -12.78 -18.26
C VAL A 16 -10.73 -12.06 -19.20
N ILE A 17 -10.39 -12.65 -20.35
CA ILE A 17 -9.43 -12.10 -21.32
C ILE A 17 -9.95 -10.82 -21.95
N SER A 18 -11.20 -10.82 -22.43
CA SER A 18 -11.82 -9.64 -23.05
C SER A 18 -11.90 -8.46 -22.08
N TRP A 19 -12.30 -8.72 -20.84
CA TRP A 19 -12.30 -7.71 -19.79
C TRP A 19 -10.89 -7.20 -19.45
N THR A 20 -9.93 -8.11 -19.29
CA THR A 20 -8.52 -7.78 -18.99
C THR A 20 -7.91 -6.88 -20.06
N THR A 21 -8.27 -7.13 -21.33
CA THR A 21 -7.83 -6.33 -22.47
C THR A 21 -8.33 -4.88 -22.37
N ILE A 22 -9.60 -4.67 -22.03
CA ILE A 22 -10.19 -3.33 -21.87
C ILE A 22 -9.56 -2.59 -20.69
N VAL A 23 -9.47 -3.24 -19.54
CA VAL A 23 -8.91 -2.65 -18.31
C VAL A 23 -7.44 -2.27 -18.53
N SER A 24 -6.62 -3.17 -19.07
CA SER A 24 -5.20 -2.90 -19.37
C SER A 24 -5.03 -1.80 -20.41
N GLY A 25 -5.91 -1.75 -21.42
CA GLY A 25 -5.93 -0.68 -22.42
C GLY A 25 -6.14 0.70 -21.82
N TYR A 26 -6.98 0.83 -20.79
CA TYR A 26 -7.17 2.08 -20.05
C TYR A 26 -6.01 2.40 -19.10
N ILE A 27 -5.49 1.40 -18.38
CA ILE A 27 -4.31 1.55 -17.52
C ILE A 27 -3.13 2.11 -18.30
N ASN A 28 -2.82 1.53 -19.47
CA ASN A 28 -1.71 1.94 -20.32
C ASN A 28 -1.85 3.37 -20.86
N ARG A 29 -3.08 3.92 -20.87
CA ARG A 29 -3.38 5.30 -21.25
C ARG A 29 -3.44 6.25 -20.06
N GLY A 30 -3.16 5.78 -18.84
CA GLY A 30 -3.29 6.55 -17.60
C GLY A 30 -4.74 6.82 -17.17
N GLN A 31 -5.72 6.28 -17.87
CA GLN A 31 -7.16 6.50 -17.63
C GLN A 31 -7.68 5.54 -16.55
N VAL A 32 -7.05 5.58 -15.37
CA VAL A 32 -7.25 4.60 -14.30
C VAL A 32 -8.66 4.62 -13.70
N ASP A 33 -9.36 5.76 -13.72
CA ASP A 33 -10.75 5.85 -13.24
C ASP A 33 -11.70 5.03 -14.12
N ILE A 34 -11.53 5.15 -15.44
CA ILE A 34 -12.31 4.37 -16.40
C ILE A 34 -11.95 2.90 -16.27
N ALA A 35 -10.64 2.59 -16.17
CA ALA A 35 -10.18 1.23 -15.92
C ALA A 35 -10.84 0.62 -14.68
N ARG A 36 -10.97 1.40 -13.58
CA ARG A 36 -11.61 0.97 -12.34
C ARG A 36 -13.10 0.69 -12.49
N GLN A 37 -13.82 1.47 -13.30
CA GLN A 37 -15.23 1.22 -13.58
C GLN A 37 -15.42 -0.15 -14.26
N TYR A 38 -14.62 -0.46 -15.28
CA TYR A 38 -14.67 -1.77 -15.94
C TYR A 38 -14.22 -2.89 -15.00
N PHE A 39 -13.16 -2.67 -14.22
CA PHE A 39 -12.68 -3.61 -13.22
C PHE A 39 -13.77 -3.95 -12.17
N ALA A 40 -14.57 -2.97 -11.74
CA ALA A 40 -15.64 -3.18 -10.77
C ALA A 40 -16.81 -4.02 -11.33
N GLN A 41 -17.02 -4.01 -12.65
CA GLN A 41 -18.08 -4.79 -13.31
C GLN A 41 -17.69 -6.26 -13.56
N MET A 42 -16.42 -6.61 -13.39
CA MET A 42 -15.96 -7.98 -13.64
C MET A 42 -16.47 -8.98 -12.59
N PRO A 43 -17.13 -10.08 -13.00
CA PRO A 43 -17.61 -11.10 -12.07
C PRO A 43 -16.46 -11.93 -11.49
N GLU A 44 -15.47 -12.28 -12.31
CA GLU A 44 -14.27 -13.00 -11.91
C GLU A 44 -13.04 -12.14 -12.18
N ARG A 45 -12.18 -12.02 -11.16
CA ARG A 45 -10.93 -11.26 -11.23
C ARG A 45 -9.81 -12.18 -10.85
N ASP A 46 -8.89 -12.40 -11.78
CA ASP A 46 -7.64 -13.06 -11.46
C ASP A 46 -6.66 -12.07 -10.83
N TYR A 47 -5.61 -12.62 -10.25
CA TYR A 47 -4.59 -11.85 -9.55
C TYR A 47 -3.82 -10.91 -10.49
N VAL A 48 -3.59 -11.34 -11.74
CA VAL A 48 -2.90 -10.54 -12.77
C VAL A 48 -3.62 -9.20 -12.96
N LEU A 49 -4.95 -9.21 -13.02
CA LEU A 49 -5.73 -8.00 -13.19
C LEU A 49 -5.69 -7.06 -11.97
N TRP A 50 -5.76 -7.60 -10.75
CA TRP A 50 -5.60 -6.80 -9.53
C TRP A 50 -4.27 -6.06 -9.54
N THR A 51 -3.20 -6.77 -9.88
CA THR A 51 -1.84 -6.20 -9.90
C THR A 51 -1.69 -5.15 -10.99
N ALA A 52 -2.27 -5.36 -12.18
CA ALA A 52 -2.26 -4.39 -13.27
C ALA A 52 -2.98 -3.10 -12.87
N MET A 53 -4.12 -3.19 -12.18
CA MET A 53 -4.83 -2.00 -11.70
C MET A 53 -4.07 -1.26 -10.60
N ILE A 54 -3.47 -1.99 -9.65
CA ILE A 54 -2.61 -1.39 -8.61
C ILE A 54 -1.42 -0.68 -9.27
N ASP A 55 -0.74 -1.32 -10.22
CA ASP A 55 0.36 -0.74 -11.00
C ASP A 55 -0.10 0.49 -11.81
N GLY A 56 -1.30 0.43 -12.38
CA GLY A 56 -1.89 1.57 -13.08
C GLY A 56 -2.06 2.79 -12.17
N TYR A 57 -2.64 2.61 -10.98
CA TYR A 57 -2.77 3.68 -9.99
C TYR A 57 -1.41 4.20 -9.51
N LEU A 58 -0.44 3.30 -9.34
CA LEU A 58 0.94 3.66 -9.00
C LEU A 58 1.59 4.58 -10.04
N ARG A 59 1.47 4.24 -11.33
CA ARG A 59 2.05 5.03 -12.43
C ARG A 59 1.51 6.45 -12.52
N VAL A 60 0.27 6.66 -12.08
CA VAL A 60 -0.38 7.99 -12.06
C VAL A 60 -0.35 8.64 -10.67
N ASN A 61 0.49 8.15 -9.75
CA ASN A 61 0.68 8.68 -8.39
C ASN A 61 -0.59 8.69 -7.51
N ARG A 62 -1.55 7.80 -7.77
CA ARG A 62 -2.80 7.66 -6.99
C ARG A 62 -2.69 6.54 -5.97
N PHE A 63 -1.76 6.72 -5.06
CA PHE A 63 -1.34 5.70 -4.12
C PHE A 63 -2.41 5.28 -3.12
N ARG A 64 -3.30 6.20 -2.71
CA ARG A 64 -4.41 5.87 -1.79
C ARG A 64 -5.35 4.85 -2.42
N GLU A 65 -5.73 5.06 -3.68
CA GLU A 65 -6.57 4.13 -4.42
C GLU A 65 -5.86 2.81 -4.70
N ALA A 66 -4.56 2.86 -5.01
CA ALA A 66 -3.73 1.66 -5.14
C ALA A 66 -3.71 0.82 -3.85
N LEU A 67 -3.61 1.47 -2.68
CA LEU A 67 -3.66 0.81 -1.36
C LEU A 67 -5.05 0.27 -1.03
N THR A 68 -6.11 1.03 -1.28
CA THR A 68 -7.49 0.55 -1.10
C THR A 68 -7.73 -0.69 -1.94
N LEU A 69 -7.29 -0.66 -3.19
CA LEU A 69 -7.42 -1.78 -4.12
C LEU A 69 -6.59 -2.99 -3.68
N PHE A 70 -5.38 -2.77 -3.16
CA PHE A 70 -4.56 -3.82 -2.57
C PHE A 70 -5.22 -4.47 -1.34
N ARG A 71 -5.90 -3.69 -0.48
CA ARG A 71 -6.67 -4.23 0.65
C ARG A 71 -7.85 -5.06 0.20
N GLU A 72 -8.62 -4.57 -0.78
CA GLU A 72 -9.72 -5.34 -1.39
C GLU A 72 -9.21 -6.67 -1.94
N MET A 73 -8.08 -6.65 -2.65
CA MET A 73 -7.40 -7.85 -3.13
C MET A 73 -7.07 -8.82 -1.97
N GLN A 74 -6.50 -8.32 -0.86
CA GLN A 74 -6.15 -9.13 0.31
C GLN A 74 -7.35 -9.79 0.99
N THR A 75 -8.50 -9.12 0.99
CA THR A 75 -9.75 -9.64 1.56
C THR A 75 -10.47 -10.62 0.62
N SER A 76 -10.14 -10.62 -0.67
CA SER A 76 -10.67 -11.59 -1.62
C SER A 76 -9.99 -12.95 -1.43
N ASN A 77 -10.78 -14.00 -1.17
CA ASN A 77 -10.35 -15.33 -0.71
C ASN A 77 -9.67 -16.19 -1.81
N ILE A 78 -8.87 -15.57 -2.69
CA ILE A 78 -8.29 -16.20 -3.89
C ILE A 78 -6.80 -16.54 -3.65
N ARG A 79 -6.36 -17.68 -4.19
CA ARG A 79 -5.05 -18.31 -3.97
C ARG A 79 -3.90 -17.31 -4.20
N ARG A 80 -3.17 -17.07 -3.11
CA ARG A 80 -2.10 -16.07 -2.97
C ARG A 80 -0.84 -16.50 -3.72
N ASP A 81 -0.20 -15.56 -4.40
CA ASP A 81 1.23 -15.64 -4.73
C ASP A 81 1.96 -14.66 -3.78
N GLU A 82 2.94 -15.16 -3.02
CA GLU A 82 3.72 -14.36 -2.08
C GLU A 82 4.66 -13.37 -2.79
N PHE A 83 5.12 -13.72 -3.98
CA PHE A 83 6.12 -13.00 -4.75
C PHE A 83 5.60 -11.62 -5.21
N THR A 84 4.37 -11.55 -5.69
CA THR A 84 3.81 -10.32 -6.24
C THR A 84 3.30 -9.38 -5.13
N THR A 85 2.90 -9.93 -3.98
CA THR A 85 2.66 -9.14 -2.76
C THR A 85 3.94 -8.42 -2.33
N VAL A 86 5.09 -9.10 -2.35
CA VAL A 86 6.38 -8.49 -2.03
C VAL A 86 6.78 -7.43 -3.05
N ARG A 87 6.52 -7.65 -4.34
CA ARG A 87 6.81 -6.69 -5.41
C ARG A 87 6.00 -5.39 -5.28
N ILE A 88 4.71 -5.51 -5.03
CA ILE A 88 3.83 -4.36 -4.83
C ILE A 88 4.25 -3.57 -3.57
N LEU A 89 4.52 -4.26 -2.47
CA LEU A 89 5.01 -3.62 -1.24
C LEU A 89 6.37 -2.94 -1.44
N THR A 90 7.29 -3.51 -2.23
CA THR A 90 8.58 -2.87 -2.51
C THR A 90 8.44 -1.62 -3.37
N THR A 91 7.56 -1.63 -4.38
CA THR A 91 7.25 -0.42 -5.17
C THR A 91 6.60 0.66 -4.31
N PHE A 92 5.67 0.29 -3.42
CA PHE A 92 5.06 1.20 -2.46
C PHE A 92 6.08 1.73 -1.43
N ASN A 93 7.03 0.92 -0.99
CA ASN A 93 8.05 1.29 0.00
C ASN A 93 9.10 2.28 -0.54
N ASN A 94 9.15 2.53 -1.84
CA ASN A 94 10.02 3.56 -2.42
C ASN A 94 9.50 4.98 -2.19
N ASP A 95 8.19 5.13 -1.94
CA ASP A 95 7.58 6.42 -1.62
C ASP A 95 7.42 6.57 -0.11
N ILE A 96 7.90 7.70 0.41
CA ILE A 96 7.96 7.96 1.85
C ILE A 96 6.56 8.04 2.48
N PHE A 97 5.57 8.58 1.75
CA PHE A 97 4.20 8.75 2.24
C PHE A 97 3.47 7.41 2.30
N VAL A 98 3.72 6.54 1.32
CA VAL A 98 3.10 5.21 1.29
C VAL A 98 3.70 4.31 2.36
N GLY A 99 5.02 4.34 2.53
CA GLY A 99 5.68 3.64 3.63
C GLY A 99 5.15 4.07 5.00
N ILE A 100 4.97 5.38 5.22
CA ILE A 100 4.35 5.93 6.44
C ILE A 100 2.92 5.40 6.63
N ALA A 101 2.08 5.40 5.59
CA ALA A 101 0.70 4.91 5.67
C ALA A 101 0.61 3.39 5.96
N LEU A 102 1.55 2.61 5.43
CA LEU A 102 1.63 1.17 5.70
C LEU A 102 2.08 0.90 7.14
N ILE A 103 3.08 1.64 7.64
CA ILE A 103 3.52 1.57 9.05
C ILE A 103 2.35 1.87 9.99
N ASP A 104 1.65 3.00 9.79
CA ASP A 104 0.51 3.41 10.63
C ASP A 104 -0.60 2.34 10.65
N MET A 105 -0.92 1.74 9.51
CA MET A 105 -1.92 0.66 9.44
C MET A 105 -1.47 -0.59 10.20
N TYR A 106 -0.27 -1.09 9.93
CA TYR A 106 0.22 -2.31 10.57
C TYR A 106 0.34 -2.15 12.09
N CYS A 107 0.80 -0.99 12.57
CA CYS A 107 0.79 -0.66 13.98
C CYS A 107 -0.64 -0.69 14.56
N LYS A 108 -1.61 -0.01 13.95
CA LYS A 108 -3.02 -0.01 14.42
C LYS A 108 -3.67 -1.39 14.40
N CYS A 109 -3.23 -2.28 13.52
CA CYS A 109 -3.68 -3.68 13.47
C CYS A 109 -2.95 -4.59 14.48
N GLY A 110 -2.00 -4.07 15.24
CA GLY A 110 -1.18 -4.84 16.19
C GLY A 110 -0.10 -5.70 15.53
N ASP A 111 0.09 -5.62 14.22
CA ASP A 111 1.06 -6.41 13.45
C ASP A 111 2.38 -5.66 13.32
N VAL A 112 3.05 -5.51 14.46
CA VAL A 112 4.27 -4.70 14.61
C VAL A 112 5.42 -5.24 13.76
N GLU A 113 5.55 -6.57 13.62
CA GLU A 113 6.59 -7.18 12.81
C GLU A 113 6.51 -6.76 11.33
N LYS A 114 5.29 -6.68 10.77
CA LYS A 114 5.09 -6.19 9.40
C LYS A 114 5.37 -4.70 9.29
N ALA A 115 5.00 -3.90 10.29
CA ALA A 115 5.33 -2.47 10.33
C ALA A 115 6.86 -2.25 10.29
N GLN A 116 7.61 -2.97 11.13
CA GLN A 116 9.07 -2.91 11.13
C GLN A 116 9.67 -3.37 9.81
N ARG A 117 9.13 -4.45 9.22
CA ARG A 117 9.60 -4.95 7.92
C ARG A 117 9.41 -3.92 6.81
N VAL A 118 8.29 -3.20 6.80
CA VAL A 118 8.04 -2.08 5.88
C VAL A 118 9.06 -0.98 6.12
N PHE A 119 9.20 -0.52 7.37
CA PHE A 119 10.14 0.52 7.75
C PHE A 119 11.56 0.21 7.26
N TRP A 120 12.09 -0.97 7.57
CA TRP A 120 13.45 -1.34 7.18
C TRP A 120 13.63 -1.42 5.67
N LYS A 121 12.62 -1.89 4.93
CA LYS A 121 12.64 -1.95 3.47
C LYS A 121 12.50 -0.60 2.77
N MET A 122 12.09 0.47 3.44
CA MET A 122 12.02 1.80 2.82
C MET A 122 13.43 2.30 2.46
N LEU A 123 13.65 2.61 1.17
CA LEU A 123 14.94 3.11 0.67
C LEU A 123 15.28 4.51 1.19
N ARG A 124 14.27 5.33 1.49
CA ARG A 124 14.42 6.65 2.11
C ARG A 124 13.60 6.69 3.39
N LYS A 125 14.24 7.08 4.49
CA LYS A 125 13.61 7.33 5.78
C LYS A 125 13.95 8.75 6.16
N ASP A 126 12.93 9.57 6.30
CA ASP A 126 13.05 10.92 6.81
C ASP A 126 12.50 10.97 8.23
N LYS A 127 12.57 12.16 8.83
CA LYS A 127 12.03 12.41 10.15
C LYS A 127 10.60 11.87 10.34
N PHE A 128 9.71 12.15 9.39
CA PHE A 128 8.30 11.73 9.47
C PHE A 128 8.15 10.21 9.49
N THR A 129 9.00 9.49 8.75
CA THR A 129 9.03 8.03 8.73
C THR A 129 9.36 7.44 10.12
N TRP A 130 10.35 8.02 10.80
CA TRP A 130 10.72 7.61 12.16
C TRP A 130 9.64 7.96 13.18
N THR A 131 9.09 9.17 13.11
CA THR A 131 8.01 9.62 14.00
C THR A 131 6.78 8.71 13.88
N ALA A 132 6.38 8.36 12.65
CA ALA A 132 5.24 7.46 12.42
C ALA A 132 5.45 6.08 13.05
N MET A 133 6.65 5.52 12.95
CA MET A 133 6.98 4.22 13.55
C MET A 133 6.95 4.29 15.09
N ILE A 134 7.57 5.31 15.68
CA ILE A 134 7.65 5.48 17.15
C ILE A 134 6.25 5.68 17.75
N VAL A 135 5.47 6.60 17.17
CA VAL A 135 4.10 6.88 17.63
C VAL A 135 3.20 5.66 17.42
N GLY A 136 3.30 4.99 16.27
CA GLY A 136 2.54 3.78 15.98
C GLY A 136 2.80 2.67 17.00
N LEU A 137 4.07 2.43 17.37
CA LEU A 137 4.45 1.46 18.39
C LEU A 137 3.96 1.84 19.79
N ALA A 138 4.07 3.13 20.15
CA ALA A 138 3.62 3.65 21.43
C ALA A 138 2.12 3.42 21.64
N ILE A 139 1.30 3.79 20.64
CA ILE A 139 -0.15 3.65 20.67
C ILE A 139 -0.57 2.17 20.71
N SER A 140 0.19 1.30 20.05
CA SER A 140 -0.09 -0.13 20.02
C SER A 140 0.43 -0.89 21.25
N GLY A 141 0.89 -0.19 22.30
CA GLY A 141 1.35 -0.80 23.56
C GLY A 141 2.72 -1.47 23.48
N HIS A 142 3.51 -1.18 22.44
CA HIS A 142 4.85 -1.75 22.25
C HIS A 142 5.92 -0.71 22.64
N GLY A 143 5.86 -0.24 23.89
CA GLY A 143 6.67 0.86 24.40
C GLY A 143 8.18 0.63 24.30
N ASP A 144 8.66 -0.55 24.70
CA ASP A 144 10.09 -0.92 24.61
C ASP A 144 10.61 -0.86 23.17
N THR A 145 9.85 -1.38 22.22
CA THR A 145 10.19 -1.33 20.79
C THR A 145 10.18 0.11 20.27
N ALA A 146 9.26 0.95 20.74
CA ALA A 146 9.22 2.37 20.38
C ALA A 146 10.49 3.11 20.87
N LEU A 147 10.97 2.79 22.07
CA LEU A 147 12.19 3.35 22.65
C LEU A 147 13.46 2.88 21.93
N ASP A 148 13.49 1.62 21.49
CA ASP A 148 14.59 1.12 20.64
C ASP A 148 14.60 1.86 19.29
N MET A 149 13.44 2.01 18.64
CA MET A 149 13.33 2.80 17.39
C MET A 149 13.76 4.25 17.59
N PHE A 150 13.41 4.88 18.71
CA PHE A 150 13.88 6.23 19.05
C PHE A 150 15.40 6.29 19.24
N SER A 151 15.98 5.32 19.93
CA SER A 151 17.43 5.22 20.11
C SER A 151 18.16 5.09 18.77
N GLN A 152 17.59 4.34 17.84
CA GLN A 152 18.11 4.21 16.48
C GLN A 152 17.96 5.49 15.65
N MET A 153 16.87 6.25 15.80
CA MET A 153 16.67 7.58 15.18
C MET A 153 17.76 8.56 15.63
N LEU A 154 18.08 8.57 16.92
CA LEU A 154 19.14 9.41 17.49
C LEU A 154 20.52 9.06 16.93
N ARG A 155 20.84 7.76 16.84
CA ARG A 155 22.10 7.29 16.23
C ARG A 155 22.22 7.69 14.76
N ALA A 156 21.10 7.74 14.04
CA ALA A 156 21.05 8.23 12.66
C ALA A 156 21.16 9.77 12.54
N SER A 157 21.34 10.49 13.64
CA SER A 157 21.46 11.96 13.69
C SER A 157 20.26 12.70 13.07
N ILE A 158 19.06 12.12 13.13
CA ILE A 158 17.85 12.74 12.59
C ILE A 158 17.26 13.71 13.61
N ARG A 159 16.97 14.94 13.15
CA ARG A 159 16.45 16.02 13.99
C ARG A 159 15.03 15.70 14.48
N LEU A 160 14.83 15.72 15.79
CA LEU A 160 13.54 15.49 16.47
C LEU A 160 12.50 16.58 16.20
N ASP A 161 11.20 16.28 16.31
CA ASP A 161 10.10 17.24 16.48
C ASP A 161 9.35 16.99 17.79
N GLU A 162 8.52 17.97 18.16
CA GLU A 162 7.61 17.92 19.30
C GLU A 162 6.70 16.67 19.27
N VAL A 163 6.24 16.25 18.08
CA VAL A 163 5.40 15.06 17.91
C VAL A 163 6.15 13.78 18.31
N THR A 164 7.44 13.68 17.96
CA THR A 164 8.30 12.55 18.35
C THR A 164 8.46 12.48 19.87
N TYR A 165 8.63 13.63 20.54
CA TYR A 165 8.68 13.67 22.01
C TYR A 165 7.38 13.18 22.66
N VAL A 166 6.22 13.61 22.14
CA VAL A 166 4.92 13.14 22.63
C VAL A 166 4.76 11.63 22.43
N GLY A 167 5.18 11.09 21.28
CA GLY A 167 5.17 9.64 21.03
C GLY A 167 6.01 8.85 22.02
N VAL A 168 7.23 9.32 22.31
CA VAL A 168 8.13 8.68 23.29
C VAL A 168 7.56 8.75 24.70
N LEU A 169 7.00 9.89 25.10
CA LEU A 169 6.37 10.04 26.41
C LEU A 169 5.16 9.10 26.55
N SER A 170 4.35 8.96 25.50
CA SER A 170 3.23 8.02 25.48
C SER A 170 3.72 6.57 25.61
N ALA A 171 4.79 6.19 24.90
CA ALA A 171 5.40 4.86 25.04
C ALA A 171 5.83 4.57 26.49
N CYS A 172 6.42 5.55 27.18
CA CYS A 172 6.83 5.43 28.58
C CYS A 172 5.64 5.27 29.56
N THR A 173 4.45 5.71 29.18
CA THR A 173 3.23 5.60 30.02
C THR A 173 2.43 4.33 29.77
N HIS A 174 2.75 3.57 28.73
CA HIS A 174 2.02 2.36 28.31
C HIS A 174 2.75 1.04 28.62
N ASN A 175 3.63 1.04 29.64
CA ASN A 175 4.24 -0.19 30.19
C ASN A 175 3.31 -0.91 31.17
#